data_AF-A0A936QGG1-F1
#
_entry.id   AF-A0A936QGG1-F1
#
_cell.length_a   1.000
_cell.length_b   1.000
_cell.length_c   1.000
_cell.angle_alpha   90.00
_cell.angle_beta   90.00
_cell.angle_gamma   90.00
#
_symmetry.space_group_name_H-M   'P 1'
#
loop_
_entity.id
_entity.type
_entity.pdbx_description
1 polymer ?
#
loop_
_entity_poly.entity_id
_entity_poly.type
_entity_poly.pdbx_seq_one_letter_code
_entity_poly.pdbx_strand_id
1 'polypeptide(L)'
;MIKLFIFIIAITCLAINADSSFSQNVPYYINLDTTLTNKTDSASFYVKNPTNQMLHITSVRTLTPQFFTRVNSFNVNPSDSAIVWVYFRTNQNITYYDFIIFESSELNYPIINYLIATAKYPDALYSFTQGLTDEALKIALKNFCSVNTNNNYTTSRTAMFSTIDDYNNNDTIECVYTGRKVYTTGIPSVNPPQSMNTEHTFPQGFFNQDEPMRSDIHHLYPSDEVANNRRNNYDFGYVVSNITWENAGSKLGQDFENQIVFEARDQHKGNIARCLFYFLIRYQNYGGFMDAKQERVLRAWNLSDTVDARERIRENGIQAFQNNRSPFVDHPELIDRIKSTFSVIPVIAKPEISASPFNVTFDTLAVNDTASYYVSLFNYGTGNLNINSVTSSSPQFIIENFPTAVPQREFRYVKVKFRPNQLNQTFTSAISIDNNDSLITVNLTGYSNNTIGVSTITQQLPFEYSLSQNYPNPFNPATKINYELRVTNYVSIIVYDILGNKISDLISKKQNAGRHSVNFNASDFPSGVYYYKIISGDFTETKKMMLLK
;
A
#
# COMPACT_ATOMS: atom_id res chain seq x y z
N MET A 1 -28.20 2.15 -0.54
CA MET A 1 -28.78 3.37 0.05
C MET A 1 -27.66 4.40 0.06
N ILE A 2 -27.66 5.32 -0.91
CA ILE A 2 -26.61 6.32 -1.12
C ILE A 2 -26.69 7.30 0.05
N LYS A 3 -25.79 7.19 1.02
CA LYS A 3 -25.66 8.18 2.10
C LYS A 3 -24.85 9.34 1.56
N LEU A 4 -25.56 10.31 0.99
CA LEU A 4 -25.07 11.63 0.64
C LEU A 4 -24.78 12.39 1.95
N PHE A 5 -23.58 12.25 2.50
CA PHE A 5 -23.09 13.15 3.54
C PHE A 5 -22.30 14.27 2.88
N ILE A 6 -23.01 15.37 2.60
CA ILE A 6 -22.42 16.66 2.31
C ILE A 6 -21.79 17.16 3.61
N PHE A 7 -20.48 17.02 3.76
CA PHE A 7 -19.72 17.81 4.73
C PHE A 7 -19.45 19.19 4.12
N ILE A 8 -20.37 20.13 4.35
CA ILE A 8 -20.05 21.55 4.33
C ILE A 8 -19.33 21.84 5.65
N ILE A 9 -18.00 21.92 5.63
CA ILE A 9 -17.23 22.57 6.69
C ILE A 9 -16.21 23.52 6.06
N ALA A 10 -16.56 24.80 6.20
CA ALA A 10 -15.73 26.00 6.30
C ALA A 10 -14.50 26.15 5.38
N ILE A 11 -14.78 26.79 4.24
CA ILE A 11 -13.93 27.78 3.58
C ILE A 11 -13.79 29.03 4.50
N THR A 12 -12.61 29.67 4.54
CA THR A 12 -12.29 31.13 4.50
C THR A 12 -10.93 31.40 5.19
N CYS A 13 -10.09 32.39 4.86
CA CYS A 13 -10.35 33.72 4.29
C CYS A 13 -9.11 34.32 3.57
N LEU A 14 -9.44 35.29 2.73
CA LEU A 14 -8.67 36.14 1.82
C LEU A 14 -7.35 36.76 2.35
N ALA A 15 -6.44 37.02 1.41
CA ALA A 15 -5.85 38.35 1.25
C ALA A 15 -5.90 38.73 -0.23
N ILE A 16 -6.57 39.84 -0.51
CA ILE A 16 -6.47 40.63 -1.74
C ILE A 16 -5.03 41.13 -1.81
N ASN A 17 -4.28 40.71 -2.82
CA ASN A 17 -3.35 41.51 -3.61
C ASN A 17 -2.70 40.59 -4.65
N ALA A 18 -2.54 41.13 -5.85
CA ALA A 18 -1.99 40.45 -7.02
C ALA A 18 -0.64 39.81 -6.71
N ASP A 19 -0.55 38.48 -6.78
CA ASP A 19 0.70 37.78 -7.12
C ASP A 19 0.39 36.31 -7.46
N SER A 20 0.82 35.92 -8.65
CA SER A 20 0.66 34.61 -9.26
C SER A 20 1.46 33.54 -8.51
N SER A 21 0.80 32.72 -7.71
CA SER A 21 1.40 31.48 -7.20
C SER A 21 0.35 30.52 -6.63
N PHE A 22 0.45 29.26 -7.03
CA PHE A 22 -0.45 28.18 -6.64
C PHE A 22 0.02 27.65 -5.26
N SER A 23 -0.42 28.30 -4.18
CA SER A 23 -0.13 27.90 -2.80
C SER A 23 -1.00 26.69 -2.41
N GLN A 24 -0.36 25.52 -2.29
CA GLN A 24 -0.98 24.32 -1.73
C GLN A 24 -0.88 24.39 -0.19
N ASN A 25 -1.95 24.85 0.46
CA ASN A 25 -2.05 24.88 1.93
C ASN A 25 -2.09 23.46 2.49
N VAL A 26 -1.05 23.06 3.24
CA VAL A 26 -0.98 21.85 4.11
C VAL A 26 -1.11 20.52 3.32
N PRO A 27 -0.50 19.39 3.74
CA PRO A 27 -0.90 18.10 3.20
C PRO A 27 -2.41 17.90 3.43
N TYR A 28 -3.20 18.00 2.36
CA TYR A 28 -4.64 17.74 2.40
C TYR A 28 -4.86 16.23 2.37
N TYR A 29 -5.33 15.69 3.49
CA TYR A 29 -5.76 14.31 3.59
C TYR A 29 -7.20 14.19 3.10
N ILE A 30 -7.38 13.45 2.02
CA ILE A 30 -8.70 13.00 1.59
C ILE A 30 -8.94 11.68 2.31
N ASN A 31 -9.70 11.76 3.39
CA ASN A 31 -10.14 10.60 4.15
C ASN A 31 -11.44 10.07 3.54
N LEU A 32 -11.38 8.87 2.99
CA LEU A 32 -12.58 8.10 2.69
C LEU A 32 -12.89 7.37 3.98
N ASP A 33 -14.03 7.73 4.59
CA ASP A 33 -14.52 7.17 5.86
C ASP A 33 -14.47 5.63 5.89
N THR A 34 -14.81 5.05 7.04
CA THR A 34 -14.85 3.58 7.14
C THR A 34 -15.80 2.98 6.10
N THR A 35 -15.22 2.16 5.22
CA THR A 35 -15.88 1.53 4.08
C THR A 35 -15.99 0.01 4.29
N LEU A 36 -17.00 -0.61 3.70
CA LEU A 36 -17.16 -2.06 3.75
C LEU A 36 -16.33 -2.72 2.65
N THR A 37 -15.71 -3.85 2.95
CA THR A 37 -15.00 -4.64 1.92
C THR A 37 -15.93 -5.00 0.76
N ASN A 38 -15.36 -5.08 -0.44
CA ASN A 38 -16.05 -5.33 -1.71
C ASN A 38 -17.12 -4.30 -2.11
N LYS A 39 -17.24 -3.18 -1.38
CA LYS A 39 -18.02 -2.00 -1.77
C LYS A 39 -17.10 -0.89 -2.23
N THR A 40 -17.56 -0.15 -3.24
CA THR A 40 -16.89 1.08 -3.66
C THR A 40 -17.42 2.23 -2.83
N ASP A 41 -16.51 3.00 -2.24
CA ASP A 41 -16.79 4.29 -1.63
C ASP A 41 -16.09 5.40 -2.42
N SER A 42 -16.45 6.66 -2.16
CA SER A 42 -15.87 7.79 -2.89
C SER A 42 -15.88 9.07 -2.08
N ALA A 43 -14.84 9.89 -2.27
CA ALA A 43 -14.78 11.26 -1.81
C ALA A 43 -14.57 12.20 -3.00
N SER A 44 -14.95 13.47 -2.82
CA SER A 44 -14.67 14.50 -3.82
C SER A 44 -14.01 15.72 -3.19
N PHE A 45 -13.24 16.43 -4.00
CA PHE A 45 -12.57 17.66 -3.63
C PHE A 45 -12.44 18.58 -4.84
N TYR A 46 -12.10 19.84 -4.60
CA TYR A 46 -11.94 20.84 -5.65
C TYR A 46 -10.47 21.07 -5.98
N VAL A 47 -10.14 21.04 -7.27
CA VAL A 47 -8.91 21.62 -7.82
C VAL A 47 -9.23 23.03 -8.26
N LYS A 48 -8.67 24.03 -7.56
CA LYS A 48 -8.93 25.45 -7.80
C LYS A 48 -7.85 26.05 -8.67
N ASN A 49 -8.21 26.87 -9.64
CA ASN A 49 -7.27 27.67 -10.41
C ASN A 49 -7.37 29.15 -9.98
N PRO A 50 -6.46 29.65 -9.12
CA PRO A 50 -6.49 31.04 -8.68
C PRO A 50 -5.87 31.99 -9.71
N THR A 51 -5.34 31.49 -10.81
CA THR A 51 -4.58 32.29 -11.79
C THR A 51 -5.50 32.94 -12.82
N ASN A 52 -4.92 33.83 -13.63
CA ASN A 52 -5.58 34.47 -14.77
C ASN A 52 -5.41 33.67 -16.08
N GLN A 53 -4.75 32.51 -16.03
CA GLN A 53 -4.55 31.62 -17.17
C GLN A 53 -5.30 30.32 -16.94
N MET A 54 -5.63 29.60 -18.02
CA MET A 54 -6.25 28.28 -17.90
C MET A 54 -5.22 27.29 -17.34
N LEU A 55 -5.66 26.44 -16.41
CA LEU A 55 -4.85 25.35 -15.89
C LEU A 55 -5.25 24.06 -16.60
N HIS A 56 -4.31 23.46 -17.31
CA HIS A 56 -4.46 22.19 -18.00
C HIS A 56 -3.89 21.07 -17.14
N ILE A 57 -4.76 20.22 -16.61
CA ILE A 57 -4.36 18.98 -15.95
C ILE A 57 -4.23 17.90 -17.02
N THR A 58 -2.99 17.49 -17.28
CA THR A 58 -2.61 16.57 -18.35
C THR A 58 -2.65 15.10 -17.92
N SER A 59 -2.50 14.84 -16.61
CA SER A 59 -2.59 13.50 -16.03
C SER A 59 -3.17 13.56 -14.62
N VAL A 60 -4.01 12.58 -14.27
CA VAL A 60 -4.47 12.30 -12.91
C VAL A 60 -4.24 10.83 -12.62
N ARG A 61 -3.53 10.50 -11.55
CA ARG A 61 -3.30 9.10 -11.15
C ARG A 61 -3.16 8.90 -9.64
N THR A 62 -3.26 7.65 -9.23
CA THR A 62 -2.93 7.12 -7.91
C THR A 62 -1.74 6.16 -8.01
N LEU A 63 -1.09 5.81 -6.90
CA LEU A 63 0.05 4.85 -6.92
C LEU A 63 -0.40 3.41 -6.68
N THR A 64 -1.54 3.20 -6.02
CA THR A 64 -2.10 1.88 -5.72
C THR A 64 -3.42 1.64 -6.48
N PRO A 65 -3.76 0.39 -6.81
CA PRO A 65 -4.99 0.09 -7.54
C PRO A 65 -6.27 0.18 -6.68
N GLN A 66 -6.14 0.22 -5.34
CA GLN A 66 -7.30 0.32 -4.44
C GLN A 66 -7.95 1.70 -4.51
N PHE A 67 -7.16 2.74 -4.79
CA PHE A 67 -7.66 4.08 -5.09
C PHE A 67 -7.68 4.28 -6.60
N PHE A 68 -8.75 4.90 -7.11
CA PHE A 68 -8.85 5.18 -8.55
C PHE A 68 -9.71 6.42 -8.82
N THR A 69 -9.50 7.00 -9.99
CA THR A 69 -10.27 8.14 -10.53
C THR A 69 -10.96 7.70 -11.82
N ARG A 70 -12.02 8.43 -12.21
CA ARG A 70 -12.68 8.27 -13.52
C ARG A 70 -12.29 9.35 -14.53
N VAL A 71 -11.45 10.30 -14.11
CA VAL A 71 -10.91 11.37 -14.94
C VAL A 71 -9.39 11.21 -15.02
N ASN A 72 -8.86 11.34 -16.23
CA ASN A 72 -7.42 11.24 -16.50
C ASN A 72 -6.79 12.60 -16.83
N SER A 73 -7.60 13.56 -17.29
CA SER A 73 -7.19 14.91 -17.64
C SER A 73 -8.41 15.84 -17.62
N PHE A 74 -8.22 17.13 -17.33
CA PHE A 74 -9.28 18.14 -17.38
C PHE A 74 -8.67 19.54 -17.36
N ASN A 75 -9.47 20.55 -17.70
CA ASN A 75 -9.05 21.95 -17.62
C ASN A 75 -9.79 22.66 -16.50
N VAL A 76 -9.14 23.64 -15.87
CA VAL A 76 -9.76 24.54 -14.89
C VAL A 76 -9.61 25.97 -15.40
N ASN A 77 -10.74 26.62 -15.65
CA ASN A 77 -10.76 28.01 -16.13
C ASN A 77 -10.08 28.96 -15.12
N PRO A 78 -9.58 30.13 -15.58
CA PRO A 78 -9.09 31.16 -14.68
C PRO A 78 -10.09 31.50 -13.57
N SER A 79 -9.62 31.62 -12.33
CA SER A 79 -10.45 31.92 -11.14
C SER A 79 -11.61 30.96 -10.88
N ASP A 80 -11.55 29.72 -11.42
CA ASP A 80 -12.59 28.71 -11.30
C ASP A 80 -12.11 27.47 -10.52
N SER A 81 -12.97 26.46 -10.36
CA SER A 81 -12.67 25.20 -9.68
C SER A 81 -13.29 24.00 -10.41
N ALA A 82 -12.55 22.91 -10.50
CA ALA A 82 -13.06 21.63 -10.97
C ALA A 82 -13.23 20.65 -9.80
N ILE A 83 -14.34 19.92 -9.77
CA ILE A 83 -14.55 18.83 -8.81
C ILE A 83 -13.90 17.55 -9.31
N VAL A 84 -13.15 16.88 -8.45
CA VAL A 84 -12.51 15.59 -8.73
C VAL A 84 -13.03 14.56 -7.74
N TRP A 85 -13.42 13.40 -8.26
CA TRP A 85 -13.84 12.25 -7.46
C TRP A 85 -12.72 11.22 -7.38
N VAL A 86 -12.39 10.81 -6.16
CA VAL A 86 -11.55 9.64 -5.89
C VAL A 86 -12.43 8.53 -5.32
N TYR A 87 -12.22 7.33 -5.83
CA TYR A 87 -12.94 6.13 -5.44
C TYR A 87 -11.98 5.18 -4.72
N PHE A 88 -12.51 4.40 -3.81
CA PHE A 88 -11.77 3.35 -3.12
C PHE A 88 -12.55 2.04 -3.09
N ARG A 89 -11.85 0.93 -3.33
CA ARG A 89 -12.38 -0.42 -3.18
C ARG A 89 -11.28 -1.38 -2.79
N THR A 90 -11.55 -2.25 -1.82
CA THR A 90 -10.69 -3.34 -1.41
C THR A 90 -11.51 -4.54 -0.94
N ASN A 91 -10.91 -5.74 -0.92
CA ASN A 91 -11.45 -6.91 -0.25
C ASN A 91 -10.89 -7.12 1.16
N GLN A 92 -9.88 -6.34 1.60
CA GLN A 92 -9.22 -6.52 2.90
C GLN A 92 -9.73 -5.53 3.96
N ASN A 93 -9.86 -5.96 5.22
CA ASN A 93 -10.19 -5.08 6.35
C ASN A 93 -8.95 -4.42 7.00
N ILE A 94 -8.27 -3.58 6.22
CA ILE A 94 -7.07 -2.83 6.66
C ILE A 94 -7.18 -1.35 6.28
N THR A 95 -6.22 -0.55 6.73
CA THR A 95 -6.06 0.85 6.34
C THR A 95 -5.08 0.97 5.17
N TYR A 96 -5.48 1.70 4.14
CA TYR A 96 -4.72 2.00 2.95
C TYR A 96 -4.30 3.47 2.94
N TYR A 97 -3.11 3.71 2.39
CA TYR A 97 -2.51 5.03 2.22
C TYR A 97 -2.03 5.15 0.78
N ASP A 98 -2.27 6.29 0.15
CA ASP A 98 -1.86 6.55 -1.23
C ASP A 98 -1.78 8.06 -1.48
N PHE A 99 -1.49 8.45 -2.71
CA PHE A 99 -1.49 9.81 -3.20
C PHE A 99 -2.39 9.92 -4.43
N ILE A 100 -3.08 11.04 -4.59
CA ILE A 100 -3.63 11.44 -5.90
C ILE A 100 -2.77 12.57 -6.46
N ILE A 101 -2.29 12.34 -7.68
CA ILE A 101 -1.24 13.12 -8.33
C ILE A 101 -1.82 13.74 -9.60
N PHE A 102 -1.67 15.04 -9.74
CA PHE A 102 -2.07 15.81 -10.92
C PHE A 102 -0.84 16.42 -11.57
N GLU A 103 -0.64 16.15 -12.84
CA GLU A 103 0.38 16.82 -13.66
C GLU A 103 -0.28 17.92 -14.49
N SER A 104 0.45 19.01 -14.74
CA SER A 104 -0.02 20.16 -15.50
C SER A 104 1.06 20.66 -16.45
N SER A 105 0.65 21.25 -17.58
CA SER A 105 1.56 21.88 -18.53
C SER A 105 2.02 23.29 -18.11
N GLU A 106 1.33 23.92 -17.16
CA GLU A 106 1.63 25.29 -16.70
C GLU A 106 2.47 25.30 -15.42
N LEU A 107 2.43 24.20 -14.65
CA LEU A 107 3.11 24.10 -13.37
C LEU A 107 4.44 23.36 -13.54
N ASN A 108 5.47 23.87 -12.88
CA ASN A 108 6.77 23.22 -12.81
C ASN A 108 6.88 22.21 -11.65
N TYR A 109 5.73 21.66 -11.22
CA TYR A 109 5.58 20.64 -10.17
C TYR A 109 4.19 19.99 -10.27
N PRO A 110 4.04 18.74 -9.81
CA PRO A 110 2.72 18.11 -9.69
C PRO A 110 1.94 18.60 -8.47
N ILE A 111 0.61 18.64 -8.56
CA ILE A 111 -0.29 18.85 -7.42
C ILE A 111 -0.54 17.48 -6.77
N ILE A 112 -0.38 17.37 -5.45
CA ILE A 112 -0.45 16.09 -4.72
C ILE A 112 -1.36 16.19 -3.51
N ASN A 113 -2.28 15.24 -3.34
CA ASN A 113 -3.03 15.09 -2.09
C ASN A 113 -2.85 13.69 -1.51
N TYR A 114 -2.87 13.58 -0.18
CA TYR A 114 -2.78 12.29 0.52
C TYR A 114 -4.15 11.62 0.53
N LEU A 115 -4.18 10.32 0.30
CA LEU A 115 -5.37 9.49 0.37
C LEU A 115 -5.25 8.54 1.56
N ILE A 116 -6.33 8.42 2.33
CA ILE A 116 -6.45 7.42 3.38
C ILE A 116 -7.85 6.81 3.33
N ALA A 117 -7.92 5.49 3.48
CA ALA A 117 -9.18 4.76 3.58
C ALA A 117 -9.02 3.56 4.52
N THR A 118 -10.02 3.32 5.37
CA THR A 118 -10.04 2.13 6.23
C THR A 118 -11.23 1.26 5.86
N ALA A 119 -10.97 0.01 5.51
CA ALA A 119 -12.00 -0.96 5.23
C ALA A 119 -12.28 -1.87 6.44
N LYS A 120 -13.53 -2.32 6.57
CA LYS A 120 -14.01 -3.31 7.54
C LYS A 120 -14.82 -4.40 6.87
N TYR A 121 -14.76 -5.61 7.41
CA TYR A 121 -15.70 -6.66 6.98
C TYR A 121 -17.13 -6.30 7.39
N PRO A 122 -18.13 -6.69 6.58
CA PRO A 122 -19.53 -6.47 6.90
C PRO A 122 -20.02 -7.34 8.07
N ASP A 123 -19.44 -8.53 8.26
CA ASP A 123 -19.69 -9.36 9.42
C ASP A 123 -18.83 -8.92 10.62
N ALA A 124 -19.40 -9.05 11.81
CA ALA A 124 -18.67 -8.78 13.05
C ALA A 124 -17.78 -9.96 13.48
N LEU A 125 -17.98 -11.15 12.89
CA LEU A 125 -17.29 -12.37 13.30
C LEU A 125 -15.78 -12.25 13.10
N TYR A 126 -15.35 -11.65 11.98
CA TYR A 126 -13.93 -11.49 11.64
C TYR A 126 -13.38 -10.11 11.98
N SER A 127 -14.06 -9.30 12.80
CA SER A 127 -13.56 -7.96 13.17
C SER A 127 -12.23 -8.00 13.93
N PHE A 128 -11.93 -9.09 14.63
CA PHE A 128 -10.67 -9.30 15.36
C PHE A 128 -9.45 -9.37 14.43
N THR A 129 -9.66 -9.57 13.12
CA THR A 129 -8.59 -9.60 12.12
C THR A 129 -8.18 -8.19 11.66
N GLN A 130 -8.90 -7.13 12.04
CA GLN A 130 -8.68 -5.76 11.54
C GLN A 130 -7.22 -5.33 11.66
N GLY A 131 -6.61 -4.95 10.54
CA GLY A 131 -5.24 -4.41 10.50
C GLY A 131 -4.10 -5.39 10.82
N LEU A 132 -4.39 -6.65 11.18
CA LEU A 132 -3.37 -7.65 11.52
C LEU A 132 -2.71 -8.24 10.26
N THR A 133 -1.41 -8.51 10.28
CA THR A 133 -0.72 -9.21 9.17
C THR A 133 0.26 -10.23 9.73
N ASP A 134 0.70 -11.16 8.88
CA ASP A 134 1.74 -12.15 9.16
C ASP A 134 1.48 -12.85 10.51
N GLU A 135 2.47 -12.90 11.42
CA GLU A 135 2.37 -13.62 12.70
C GLU A 135 1.21 -13.14 13.58
N ALA A 136 0.95 -11.83 13.63
CA ALA A 136 -0.13 -11.30 14.45
C ALA A 136 -1.49 -11.80 13.97
N LEU A 137 -1.68 -11.88 12.64
CA LEU A 137 -2.89 -12.44 12.05
C LEU A 137 -2.96 -13.96 12.27
N LYS A 138 -1.85 -14.69 12.08
CA LYS A 138 -1.82 -16.16 12.33
C LYS A 138 -2.20 -16.51 13.77
N ILE A 139 -1.66 -15.79 14.75
CA ILE A 139 -2.00 -15.99 16.17
C ILE A 139 -3.49 -15.75 16.42
N ALA A 140 -4.04 -14.65 15.89
CA ALA A 140 -5.44 -14.32 16.05
C ALA A 140 -6.37 -15.38 15.42
N LEU A 141 -6.04 -15.84 14.21
CA LEU A 141 -6.78 -16.89 13.51
C LEU A 141 -6.65 -18.24 14.23
N LYS A 142 -5.46 -18.59 14.73
CA LYS A 142 -5.25 -19.82 15.51
C LYS A 142 -6.14 -19.83 16.75
N ASN A 143 -6.18 -18.73 17.50
CA ASN A 143 -7.04 -18.60 18.68
C ASN A 143 -8.52 -18.78 18.32
N PHE A 144 -8.95 -18.18 17.20
CA PHE A 144 -10.31 -18.35 16.68
C PHE A 144 -10.62 -19.82 16.31
N CYS A 145 -9.74 -20.49 15.56
CA CYS A 145 -9.96 -21.85 15.07
C CYS A 145 -9.87 -22.93 16.17
N SER A 146 -9.20 -22.63 17.27
CA SER A 146 -8.92 -23.59 18.36
C SER A 146 -10.07 -23.75 19.36
N VAL A 147 -11.11 -22.91 19.27
CA VAL A 147 -12.33 -23.06 20.08
C VAL A 147 -13.25 -24.02 19.36
N ASN A 148 -13.32 -25.28 19.79
CA ASN A 148 -14.11 -26.32 19.12
C ASN A 148 -14.59 -27.43 20.07
N THR A 149 -15.54 -28.23 19.60
CA THR A 149 -15.90 -29.53 20.16
C THR A 149 -14.95 -30.59 19.61
N ASN A 150 -14.23 -31.30 20.49
CA ASN A 150 -13.36 -32.41 20.09
C ASN A 150 -14.19 -33.68 19.97
N ASN A 151 -14.36 -34.15 18.73
CA ASN A 151 -14.99 -35.42 18.40
C ASN A 151 -13.92 -36.49 18.16
N ASN A 152 -14.26 -37.76 18.34
CA ASN A 152 -13.39 -38.86 17.94
C ASN A 152 -13.56 -39.18 16.44
N TYR A 153 -12.60 -39.95 15.90
CA TYR A 153 -12.50 -40.19 14.47
C TYR A 153 -13.74 -40.87 13.87
N THR A 154 -14.33 -41.82 14.57
CA THR A 154 -15.55 -42.51 14.11
C THR A 154 -16.74 -41.55 14.07
N THR A 155 -16.92 -40.73 15.11
CA THR A 155 -18.00 -39.73 15.16
C THR A 155 -17.85 -38.71 14.05
N SER A 156 -16.64 -38.19 13.84
CA SER A 156 -16.37 -37.23 12.77
C SER A 156 -16.63 -37.80 11.38
N ARG A 157 -16.19 -39.04 11.11
CA ARG A 157 -16.49 -39.71 9.83
C ARG A 157 -17.97 -39.97 9.64
N THR A 158 -18.67 -40.34 10.71
CA THR A 158 -20.12 -40.56 10.65
C THR A 158 -20.83 -39.28 10.22
N ALA A 159 -20.50 -38.15 10.84
CA ALA A 159 -21.04 -36.85 10.46
C ALA A 159 -20.67 -36.47 9.01
N MET A 160 -19.39 -36.65 8.62
CA MET A 160 -18.93 -36.39 7.26
C MET A 160 -19.78 -37.15 6.21
N PHE A 161 -19.89 -38.47 6.35
CA PHE A 161 -20.56 -39.32 5.36
C PHE A 161 -22.09 -39.33 5.44
N SER A 162 -22.70 -38.92 6.54
CA SER A 162 -24.15 -39.06 6.72
C SER A 162 -24.89 -37.73 6.72
N THR A 163 -24.20 -36.60 6.95
CA THR A 163 -24.86 -35.29 7.04
C THR A 163 -24.08 -34.17 6.34
N ILE A 164 -22.78 -34.04 6.58
CA ILE A 164 -22.02 -32.87 6.13
C ILE A 164 -21.74 -32.90 4.62
N ASP A 165 -21.36 -34.06 4.07
CA ASP A 165 -21.08 -34.23 2.65
C ASP A 165 -22.23 -34.90 1.87
N ASP A 166 -23.40 -35.14 2.51
CA ASP A 166 -24.66 -35.53 1.86
C ASP A 166 -25.48 -34.29 1.45
N TYR A 167 -25.01 -33.60 0.42
CA TYR A 167 -25.54 -32.30 0.00
C TYR A 167 -27.02 -32.29 -0.43
N ASN A 168 -27.58 -33.45 -0.81
CA ASN A 168 -28.97 -33.56 -1.25
C ASN A 168 -29.88 -34.24 -0.22
N ASN A 169 -29.34 -34.58 0.96
CA ASN A 169 -30.03 -35.32 2.01
C ASN A 169 -30.73 -36.57 1.44
N ASN A 170 -30.00 -37.30 0.59
CA ASN A 170 -30.49 -38.48 -0.13
C ASN A 170 -29.49 -39.64 -0.06
N ASP A 171 -28.65 -39.64 0.96
CA ASP A 171 -27.64 -40.67 1.25
C ASP A 171 -26.63 -40.82 0.10
N THR A 172 -26.37 -39.77 -0.69
CA THR A 172 -25.46 -39.84 -1.84
C THR A 172 -24.19 -39.05 -1.60
N ILE A 173 -23.07 -39.78 -1.49
CA ILE A 173 -21.75 -39.21 -1.26
C ILE A 173 -20.91 -39.22 -2.52
N GLU A 174 -20.27 -38.09 -2.80
CA GLU A 174 -19.38 -37.90 -3.95
C GLU A 174 -17.93 -37.92 -3.53
N CYS A 175 -17.11 -38.70 -4.23
CA CYS A 175 -15.66 -38.63 -4.10
C CYS A 175 -15.12 -37.28 -4.57
N VAL A 176 -14.28 -36.64 -3.76
CA VAL A 176 -13.67 -35.35 -4.08
C VAL A 176 -12.69 -35.39 -5.26
N TYR A 177 -11.98 -36.50 -5.48
CA TYR A 177 -11.01 -36.62 -6.58
C TYR A 177 -11.60 -37.11 -7.90
N THR A 178 -12.56 -38.02 -7.89
CA THR A 178 -13.09 -38.64 -9.13
C THR A 178 -14.51 -38.22 -9.48
N GLY A 179 -15.23 -37.52 -8.59
CA GLY A 179 -16.65 -37.19 -8.78
C GLY A 179 -17.58 -38.40 -8.74
N ARG A 180 -17.05 -39.61 -8.47
CA ARG A 180 -17.85 -40.83 -8.36
C ARG A 180 -18.79 -40.73 -7.17
N LYS A 181 -20.07 -41.03 -7.41
CA LYS A 181 -21.12 -40.99 -6.37
C LYS A 181 -21.49 -42.39 -5.90
N VAL A 182 -21.76 -42.53 -4.61
CA VAL A 182 -22.24 -43.78 -4.01
C VAL A 182 -23.41 -43.52 -3.07
N TYR A 183 -24.29 -44.50 -2.95
CA TYR A 183 -25.32 -44.52 -1.94
C TYR A 183 -24.77 -45.09 -0.61
N THR A 184 -25.00 -44.41 0.51
CA THR A 184 -24.64 -44.88 1.85
C THR A 184 -25.44 -44.15 2.94
N THR A 185 -26.00 -44.89 3.90
CA THR A 185 -26.73 -44.34 5.06
C THR A 185 -25.83 -44.13 6.29
N GLY A 186 -24.51 -44.21 6.11
CA GLY A 186 -23.50 -44.22 7.16
C GLY A 186 -22.09 -44.24 6.59
N ILE A 187 -21.09 -44.62 7.40
CA ILE A 187 -19.72 -44.79 6.91
C ILE A 187 -19.69 -45.91 5.85
N PRO A 188 -19.33 -45.62 4.59
CA PRO A 188 -19.33 -46.61 3.53
C PRO A 188 -18.18 -47.63 3.68
N SER A 189 -18.37 -48.81 3.12
CA SER A 189 -17.35 -49.85 3.01
C SER A 189 -16.21 -49.44 2.07
N VAL A 190 -14.97 -49.75 2.47
CA VAL A 190 -13.78 -49.64 1.62
C VAL A 190 -13.76 -50.69 0.51
N ASN A 191 -14.55 -51.76 0.66
CA ASN A 191 -14.69 -52.82 -0.33
C ASN A 191 -15.90 -52.57 -1.25
N PRO A 192 -15.96 -53.21 -2.43
CA PRO A 192 -17.12 -53.15 -3.31
C PRO A 192 -18.42 -53.55 -2.59
N PRO A 193 -19.58 -52.97 -2.97
CA PRO A 193 -19.78 -52.09 -4.13
C PRO A 193 -19.47 -50.61 -3.86
N GLN A 194 -19.30 -50.19 -2.59
CA GLN A 194 -19.12 -48.78 -2.27
C GLN A 194 -17.70 -48.29 -2.55
N SER A 195 -16.66 -49.04 -2.14
CA SER A 195 -15.25 -48.70 -2.39
C SER A 195 -14.88 -47.26 -2.05
N MET A 196 -15.33 -46.77 -0.90
CA MET A 196 -15.07 -45.41 -0.42
C MET A 196 -14.16 -45.42 0.81
N ASN A 197 -13.33 -44.39 0.93
CA ASN A 197 -12.45 -44.13 2.04
C ASN A 197 -12.57 -42.67 2.52
N THR A 198 -11.92 -42.37 3.63
CA THR A 198 -11.74 -41.00 4.13
C THR A 198 -10.37 -40.50 3.72
N GLU A 199 -10.37 -39.44 2.93
CA GLU A 199 -9.18 -38.68 2.59
C GLU A 199 -8.79 -37.77 3.75
N HIS A 200 -7.53 -37.83 4.16
CA HIS A 200 -6.90 -36.87 5.07
C HIS A 200 -6.06 -35.91 4.24
N THR A 201 -6.62 -34.77 3.86
CA THR A 201 -5.96 -33.83 2.96
C THR A 201 -4.61 -33.38 3.51
N PHE A 202 -4.48 -33.19 4.83
CA PHE A 202 -3.16 -33.23 5.47
C PHE A 202 -2.86 -34.68 5.89
N PRO A 203 -1.85 -35.37 5.33
CA PRO A 203 -1.68 -36.80 5.54
C PRO A 203 -1.45 -37.16 7.02
N GLN A 204 -2.30 -38.03 7.56
CA GLN A 204 -2.26 -38.42 8.98
C GLN A 204 -0.97 -39.09 9.45
N GLY A 205 -0.15 -39.60 8.53
CA GLY A 205 1.16 -40.18 8.84
C GLY A 205 2.17 -39.15 9.36
N PHE A 206 2.03 -37.87 8.99
CA PHE A 206 2.97 -36.82 9.44
C PHE A 206 2.76 -36.39 10.89
N PHE A 207 1.57 -36.63 11.46
CA PHE A 207 1.22 -36.28 12.85
C PHE A 207 0.86 -37.51 13.69
N ASN A 208 1.38 -38.70 13.33
CA ASN A 208 1.17 -39.96 14.07
C ASN A 208 -0.31 -40.36 14.30
N GLN A 209 -1.24 -39.83 13.50
CA GLN A 209 -2.68 -40.00 13.70
C GLN A 209 -3.17 -39.48 15.07
N ASP A 210 -2.46 -38.50 15.65
CA ASP A 210 -2.81 -37.92 16.95
C ASP A 210 -4.12 -37.11 16.89
N GLU A 211 -4.87 -37.16 17.98
CA GLU A 211 -6.05 -36.31 18.20
C GLU A 211 -5.60 -34.94 18.74
N PRO A 212 -6.31 -33.84 18.42
CA PRO A 212 -7.59 -33.79 17.70
C PRO A 212 -7.46 -33.69 16.18
N MET A 213 -6.23 -33.65 15.63
CA MET A 213 -5.99 -33.46 14.20
C MET A 213 -6.67 -34.55 13.38
N ARG A 214 -6.52 -35.81 13.78
CA ARG A 214 -7.08 -36.95 13.03
C ARG A 214 -8.60 -36.83 12.77
N SER A 215 -9.34 -36.25 13.71
CA SER A 215 -10.80 -36.17 13.71
C SER A 215 -11.36 -34.84 13.22
N ASP A 216 -10.52 -33.91 12.80
CA ASP A 216 -10.95 -32.58 12.39
C ASP A 216 -11.53 -32.57 10.97
N ILE A 217 -12.86 -32.48 10.82
CA ILE A 217 -13.55 -32.63 9.52
C ILE A 217 -13.14 -31.57 8.50
N HIS A 218 -12.62 -30.43 8.94
CA HIS A 218 -12.09 -29.39 8.05
C HIS A 218 -11.05 -29.93 7.04
N HIS A 219 -10.34 -31.03 7.35
CA HIS A 219 -9.43 -31.70 6.42
C HIS A 219 -9.77 -33.16 6.08
N LEU A 220 -10.95 -33.64 6.48
CA LEU A 220 -11.44 -34.96 6.09
C LEU A 220 -12.38 -34.84 4.89
N TYR A 221 -12.21 -35.66 3.87
CA TYR A 221 -13.11 -35.67 2.72
C TYR A 221 -13.51 -37.08 2.28
N PRO A 222 -14.71 -37.28 1.70
CA PRO A 222 -15.04 -38.52 1.03
C PRO A 222 -14.18 -38.73 -0.22
N SER A 223 -13.53 -39.89 -0.32
CA SER A 223 -12.72 -40.25 -1.49
C SER A 223 -12.97 -41.69 -1.90
N ASP A 224 -12.85 -42.01 -3.19
CA ASP A 224 -12.82 -43.40 -3.59
C ASP A 224 -11.50 -44.05 -3.16
N GLU A 225 -11.56 -45.33 -2.84
CA GLU A 225 -10.42 -46.05 -2.26
C GLU A 225 -9.20 -46.04 -3.19
N VAL A 226 -9.41 -46.15 -4.50
CA VAL A 226 -8.33 -46.14 -5.50
C VAL A 226 -7.66 -44.77 -5.58
N ALA A 227 -8.44 -43.69 -5.75
CA ALA A 227 -7.87 -42.34 -5.83
C ALA A 227 -7.16 -41.95 -4.54
N ASN A 228 -7.73 -42.29 -3.38
CA ASN A 228 -7.11 -42.08 -2.06
C ASN A 228 -5.73 -42.76 -1.97
N ASN A 229 -5.64 -44.03 -2.40
CA ASN A 229 -4.37 -44.76 -2.44
C ASN A 229 -3.36 -44.17 -3.43
N ARG A 230 -3.83 -43.65 -4.58
CA ARG A 230 -2.96 -42.98 -5.56
C ARG A 230 -2.45 -41.63 -5.05
N ARG A 231 -3.29 -40.89 -4.33
CA ARG A 231 -2.92 -39.63 -3.69
C ARG A 231 -1.83 -39.82 -2.64
N ASN A 232 -1.92 -40.90 -1.84
CA ASN A 232 -0.92 -41.25 -0.81
C ASN A 232 -0.59 -40.06 0.10
N ASN A 233 0.67 -39.66 0.19
CA ASN A 233 1.15 -38.49 0.91
C ASN A 233 1.95 -37.55 -0.01
N TYR A 234 1.75 -37.65 -1.33
CA TYR A 234 2.41 -36.79 -2.30
C TYR A 234 1.96 -35.35 -2.12
N ASP A 235 2.87 -34.43 -2.43
CA ASP A 235 2.57 -33.00 -2.48
C ASP A 235 1.51 -32.71 -3.52
N PHE A 236 0.69 -31.69 -3.25
CA PHE A 236 -0.22 -31.15 -4.24
C PHE A 236 0.53 -30.25 -5.24
N GLY A 237 0.29 -30.48 -6.53
CA GLY A 237 1.02 -29.80 -7.61
C GLY A 237 0.27 -29.86 -8.94
N TYR A 238 0.77 -29.13 -9.93
CA TYR A 238 0.33 -29.28 -11.32
C TYR A 238 1.15 -30.38 -11.99
N VAL A 239 0.49 -31.40 -12.53
CA VAL A 239 1.14 -32.49 -13.25
C VAL A 239 1.34 -32.07 -14.71
N VAL A 240 2.60 -31.97 -15.14
CA VAL A 240 2.97 -31.53 -16.49
C VAL A 240 3.58 -32.64 -17.34
N SER A 241 4.02 -33.75 -16.72
CA SER A 241 4.62 -34.89 -17.43
C SER A 241 4.49 -36.20 -16.64
N ASN A 242 4.87 -37.31 -17.28
CA ASN A 242 4.99 -38.64 -16.65
C ASN A 242 3.77 -39.04 -15.81
N ILE A 243 2.57 -38.90 -16.38
CA ILE A 243 1.30 -39.28 -15.75
C ILE A 243 1.27 -40.80 -15.57
N THR A 244 1.13 -41.25 -14.33
CA THR A 244 1.06 -42.67 -13.95
C THR A 244 -0.35 -43.11 -13.55
N TRP A 245 -1.23 -42.15 -13.24
CA TRP A 245 -2.64 -42.36 -13.00
C TRP A 245 -3.42 -41.09 -13.33
N GLU A 246 -4.61 -41.24 -13.91
CA GLU A 246 -5.52 -40.14 -14.18
C GLU A 246 -6.97 -40.64 -14.11
N ASN A 247 -7.85 -39.87 -13.47
CA ASN A 247 -9.28 -40.13 -13.46
C ASN A 247 -10.06 -38.84 -13.19
N ALA A 248 -11.05 -38.54 -14.05
CA ALA A 248 -11.97 -37.40 -13.94
C ALA A 248 -11.28 -36.05 -13.66
N GLY A 249 -10.08 -35.85 -14.23
CA GLY A 249 -9.28 -34.64 -14.09
C GLY A 249 -8.26 -34.65 -12.95
N SER A 250 -8.36 -35.58 -11.99
CA SER A 250 -7.29 -35.80 -11.01
C SER A 250 -6.17 -36.65 -11.62
N LYS A 251 -4.91 -36.34 -11.29
CA LYS A 251 -3.71 -36.95 -11.88
C LYS A 251 -2.63 -37.20 -10.83
N LEU A 252 -1.86 -38.27 -11.03
CA LEU A 252 -0.59 -38.50 -10.37
C LEU A 252 0.51 -38.53 -11.43
N GLY A 253 1.51 -37.68 -11.30
CA GLY A 253 2.62 -37.60 -12.25
C GLY A 253 3.69 -36.65 -11.75
N GLN A 254 4.44 -36.04 -12.66
CA GLN A 254 5.54 -35.13 -12.30
C GLN A 254 5.21 -33.67 -12.57
N ASP A 255 5.65 -32.79 -11.68
CA ASP A 255 5.67 -31.34 -11.87
C ASP A 255 6.79 -30.89 -12.81
N PHE A 256 6.92 -29.57 -13.01
CA PHE A 256 7.94 -28.99 -13.90
C PHE A 256 9.38 -29.15 -13.39
N GLU A 257 9.56 -29.54 -12.12
CA GLU A 257 10.84 -29.85 -11.49
C GLU A 257 11.10 -31.37 -11.42
N ASN A 258 10.27 -32.17 -12.09
CA ASN A 258 10.29 -33.63 -12.08
C ASN A 258 9.99 -34.28 -10.72
N GLN A 259 9.38 -33.55 -9.78
CA GLN A 259 8.92 -34.11 -8.50
C GLN A 259 7.55 -34.76 -8.69
N ILE A 260 7.34 -35.92 -8.05
CA ILE A 260 6.04 -36.59 -8.10
C ILE A 260 5.04 -35.80 -7.27
N VAL A 261 3.94 -35.38 -7.89
CA VAL A 261 2.86 -34.60 -7.28
C VAL A 261 1.50 -35.17 -7.65
N PHE A 262 0.51 -34.89 -6.80
CA PHE A 262 -0.89 -35.17 -7.08
C PHE A 262 -1.63 -33.87 -7.47
N GLU A 263 -2.25 -33.88 -8.64
CA GLU A 263 -3.13 -32.81 -9.08
C GLU A 263 -4.58 -33.26 -8.89
N ALA A 264 -5.34 -32.56 -8.05
CA ALA A 264 -6.78 -32.83 -7.94
C ALA A 264 -7.54 -32.24 -9.14
N ARG A 265 -8.74 -32.75 -9.43
CA ARG A 265 -9.64 -32.14 -10.41
C ARG A 265 -9.92 -30.67 -10.07
N ASP A 266 -10.16 -29.85 -11.09
CA ASP A 266 -10.26 -28.39 -10.96
C ASP A 266 -11.26 -27.92 -9.90
N GLN A 267 -12.39 -28.61 -9.77
CA GLN A 267 -13.49 -28.28 -8.85
C GLN A 267 -13.16 -28.49 -7.36
N HIS A 268 -11.98 -29.05 -7.02
CA HIS A 268 -11.59 -29.32 -5.63
C HIS A 268 -10.24 -28.69 -5.25
N LYS A 269 -9.56 -28.04 -6.18
CA LYS A 269 -8.23 -27.45 -5.97
C LYS A 269 -8.23 -26.39 -4.87
N GLY A 270 -9.20 -25.48 -4.89
CA GLY A 270 -9.34 -24.42 -3.90
C GLY A 270 -9.74 -24.92 -2.52
N ASN A 271 -10.57 -25.98 -2.48
CA ASN A 271 -10.98 -26.65 -1.25
C ASN A 271 -9.75 -27.24 -0.52
N ILE A 272 -8.86 -27.91 -1.27
CA ILE A 272 -7.58 -28.42 -0.73
C ILE A 272 -6.73 -27.27 -0.19
N ALA A 273 -6.60 -26.17 -0.93
CA ALA A 273 -5.80 -25.02 -0.52
C ALA A 273 -6.29 -24.43 0.81
N ARG A 274 -7.58 -24.10 0.91
CA ARG A 274 -8.18 -23.52 2.11
C ARG A 274 -8.15 -24.48 3.30
N CYS A 275 -8.36 -25.77 3.05
CA CYS A 275 -8.20 -26.84 4.03
C CYS A 275 -6.77 -26.87 4.61
N LEU A 276 -5.74 -26.85 3.77
CA LEU A 276 -4.36 -26.92 4.22
C LEU A 276 -3.91 -25.63 4.91
N PHE A 277 -4.35 -24.45 4.44
CA PHE A 277 -4.11 -23.19 5.15
C PHE A 277 -4.73 -23.22 6.55
N TYR A 278 -5.98 -23.69 6.67
CA TYR A 278 -6.63 -23.88 7.95
C TYR A 278 -5.84 -24.81 8.87
N PHE A 279 -5.45 -25.99 8.37
CA PHE A 279 -4.72 -26.99 9.15
C PHE A 279 -3.42 -26.41 9.71
N LEU A 280 -2.65 -25.71 8.87
CA LEU A 280 -1.37 -25.09 9.25
C LEU A 280 -1.54 -23.98 10.29
N ILE A 281 -2.59 -23.16 10.17
CA ILE A 281 -2.89 -22.09 11.12
C ILE A 281 -3.34 -22.64 12.47
N ARG A 282 -4.28 -23.59 12.46
CA ARG A 282 -4.82 -24.17 13.69
C ARG A 282 -3.75 -24.97 14.42
N TYR A 283 -3.04 -25.82 13.69
CA TYR A 283 -2.04 -26.73 14.22
C TYR A 283 -0.64 -26.18 13.94
N GLN A 284 0.07 -26.83 13.03
CA GLN A 284 1.42 -26.49 12.56
C GLN A 284 1.78 -27.37 11.35
N ASN A 285 2.98 -27.16 10.81
CA ASN A 285 3.54 -27.97 9.73
C ASN A 285 4.25 -29.23 10.25
N TYR A 286 3.50 -30.31 10.45
CA TYR A 286 4.07 -31.58 10.89
C TYR A 286 4.88 -32.26 9.78
N GLY A 287 6.05 -32.79 10.16
CA GLY A 287 6.93 -33.56 9.28
C GLY A 287 7.43 -32.82 8.04
N GLY A 288 7.29 -31.50 8.00
CA GLY A 288 7.70 -30.69 6.85
C GLY A 288 6.85 -30.91 5.59
N PHE A 289 5.60 -31.38 5.73
CA PHE A 289 4.72 -31.64 4.58
C PHE A 289 4.47 -30.39 3.73
N MET A 290 4.34 -29.22 4.36
CA MET A 290 4.24 -27.95 3.63
C MET A 290 5.62 -27.34 3.38
N ASP A 291 5.86 -26.91 2.15
CA ASP A 291 7.02 -26.11 1.77
C ASP A 291 6.60 -24.89 0.93
N ALA A 292 7.58 -24.06 0.54
CA ALA A 292 7.31 -22.85 -0.22
C ALA A 292 6.81 -23.14 -1.65
N LYS A 293 7.12 -24.30 -2.22
CA LYS A 293 6.68 -24.68 -3.57
C LYS A 293 5.20 -25.05 -3.55
N GLN A 294 4.82 -25.95 -2.65
CA GLN A 294 3.44 -26.37 -2.47
C GLN A 294 2.57 -25.19 -2.02
N GLU A 295 3.03 -24.34 -1.10
CA GLU A 295 2.26 -23.14 -0.69
C GLU A 295 1.97 -22.20 -1.89
N ARG A 296 2.90 -22.04 -2.84
CA ARG A 296 2.65 -21.27 -4.09
C ARG A 296 1.56 -21.90 -4.95
N VAL A 297 1.57 -23.23 -5.10
CA VAL A 297 0.53 -23.95 -5.86
C VAL A 297 -0.83 -23.76 -5.20
N LEU A 298 -0.91 -23.95 -3.87
CA LEU A 298 -2.16 -23.81 -3.13
C LEU A 298 -2.71 -22.37 -3.19
N ARG A 299 -1.84 -21.36 -3.16
CA ARG A 299 -2.27 -19.96 -3.36
C ARG A 299 -2.87 -19.75 -4.76
N ALA A 300 -2.24 -20.31 -5.79
CA ALA A 300 -2.80 -20.25 -7.14
C ALA A 300 -4.15 -20.97 -7.22
N TRP A 301 -4.27 -22.15 -6.60
CA TRP A 301 -5.52 -22.90 -6.53
C TRP A 301 -6.63 -22.16 -5.79
N ASN A 302 -6.33 -21.48 -4.68
CA ASN A 302 -7.29 -20.66 -3.95
C ASN A 302 -7.83 -19.48 -4.80
N LEU A 303 -6.99 -18.91 -5.67
CA LEU A 303 -7.39 -17.83 -6.58
C LEU A 303 -8.20 -18.35 -7.79
N SER A 304 -7.84 -19.51 -8.33
CA SER A 304 -8.50 -20.07 -9.53
C SER A 304 -9.81 -20.79 -9.21
N ASP A 305 -9.89 -21.48 -8.08
CA ASP A 305 -11.07 -22.21 -7.60
C ASP A 305 -11.63 -21.50 -6.34
N THR A 306 -12.43 -20.46 -6.59
CA THR A 306 -13.02 -19.63 -5.54
C THR A 306 -14.10 -20.38 -4.75
N VAL A 307 -14.29 -20.01 -3.47
CA VAL A 307 -15.31 -20.63 -2.60
C VAL A 307 -16.70 -20.62 -3.23
N ASP A 308 -17.25 -21.80 -3.44
CA ASP A 308 -18.56 -22.02 -4.04
C ASP A 308 -19.68 -22.21 -3.00
N ALA A 309 -20.90 -22.47 -3.47
CA ALA A 309 -22.05 -22.71 -2.57
C ALA A 309 -21.92 -24.01 -1.78
N ARG A 310 -21.31 -25.05 -2.37
CA ARG A 310 -21.15 -26.37 -1.76
C ARG A 310 -20.20 -26.30 -0.58
N GLU A 311 -19.07 -25.62 -0.74
CA GLU A 311 -18.09 -25.42 0.31
C GLU A 311 -18.65 -24.58 1.47
N ARG A 312 -19.43 -23.53 1.18
CA ARG A 312 -20.15 -22.76 2.22
C ARG A 312 -21.16 -23.60 2.99
N ILE A 313 -21.90 -24.48 2.31
CA ILE A 313 -22.84 -25.41 2.97
C ILE A 313 -22.07 -26.37 3.88
N ARG A 314 -20.98 -26.95 3.38
CA ARG A 314 -20.12 -27.85 4.14
C ARG A 314 -19.58 -27.18 5.39
N GLU A 315 -19.05 -25.96 5.27
CA GLU A 315 -18.53 -25.15 6.37
C GLU A 315 -19.60 -24.87 7.44
N ASN A 316 -20.83 -24.55 7.03
CA ASN A 316 -21.94 -24.39 7.98
C ASN A 316 -22.28 -25.70 8.71
N GLY A 317 -22.25 -26.84 8.01
CA GLY A 317 -22.43 -28.15 8.60
C GLY A 317 -21.34 -28.49 9.62
N ILE A 318 -20.08 -28.19 9.30
CA ILE A 318 -18.95 -28.40 10.20
C ILE A 318 -19.05 -27.49 11.42
N GLN A 319 -19.39 -26.21 11.27
CA GLN A 319 -19.62 -25.32 12.41
C GLN A 319 -20.70 -25.87 13.35
N ALA A 320 -21.81 -26.37 12.81
CA ALA A 320 -22.89 -26.94 13.62
C ALA A 320 -22.44 -28.20 14.39
N PHE A 321 -21.51 -28.96 13.84
CA PHE A 321 -21.04 -30.24 14.40
C PHE A 321 -19.81 -30.10 15.33
N GLN A 322 -18.79 -29.36 14.90
CA GLN A 322 -17.50 -29.18 15.60
C GLN A 322 -17.37 -27.83 16.31
N ASN A 323 -18.36 -26.93 16.20
CA ASN A 323 -18.35 -25.63 16.84
C ASN A 323 -17.13 -24.75 16.51
N ASN A 324 -16.52 -24.93 15.33
CA ASN A 324 -15.49 -24.04 14.81
C ASN A 324 -15.57 -23.87 13.30
N ARG A 325 -15.05 -22.73 12.81
CA ARG A 325 -15.05 -22.38 11.39
C ARG A 325 -13.65 -22.28 10.81
N SER A 326 -13.54 -22.53 9.51
CA SER A 326 -12.37 -22.19 8.71
C SER A 326 -12.45 -20.74 8.22
N PRO A 327 -11.56 -19.84 8.70
CA PRO A 327 -11.49 -18.46 8.22
C PRO A 327 -11.23 -18.35 6.73
N PHE A 328 -10.61 -19.36 6.11
CA PHE A 328 -10.23 -19.32 4.71
C PHE A 328 -11.38 -19.71 3.78
N VAL A 329 -12.46 -20.31 4.30
CA VAL A 329 -13.71 -20.51 3.55
C VAL A 329 -14.58 -19.25 3.61
N ASP A 330 -14.67 -18.63 4.79
CA ASP A 330 -15.47 -17.40 4.96
C ASP A 330 -14.77 -16.17 4.35
N HIS A 331 -13.43 -16.07 4.48
CA HIS A 331 -12.58 -15.01 3.95
C HIS A 331 -11.29 -15.57 3.31
N PRO A 332 -11.37 -16.15 2.10
CA PRO A 332 -10.21 -16.71 1.39
C PRO A 332 -9.08 -15.69 1.16
N GLU A 333 -9.40 -14.40 1.10
CA GLU A 333 -8.45 -13.30 0.93
C GLU A 333 -7.52 -13.07 2.13
N LEU A 334 -7.83 -13.62 3.33
CA LEU A 334 -6.97 -13.50 4.51
C LEU A 334 -5.57 -14.08 4.27
N ILE A 335 -5.46 -15.05 3.37
CA ILE A 335 -4.17 -15.67 3.03
C ILE A 335 -3.19 -14.68 2.40
N ASP A 336 -3.67 -13.62 1.75
CA ASP A 336 -2.83 -12.59 1.12
C ASP A 336 -2.10 -11.72 2.14
N ARG A 337 -2.57 -11.72 3.39
CA ARG A 337 -1.97 -10.99 4.52
C ARG A 337 -1.00 -11.83 5.34
N ILE A 338 -0.77 -13.08 4.94
CA ILE A 338 0.15 -14.02 5.59
C ILE A 338 1.20 -14.42 4.55
N LYS A 339 2.48 -14.03 4.75
CA LYS A 339 3.56 -14.37 3.81
C LYS A 339 3.89 -15.86 3.76
N SER A 340 3.84 -16.53 4.91
CA SER A 340 3.98 -17.98 5.00
C SER A 340 3.11 -18.54 6.11
N THR A 341 2.40 -19.62 5.79
CA THR A 341 1.55 -20.37 6.71
C THR A 341 2.33 -21.30 7.63
N PHE A 342 3.56 -21.69 7.27
CA PHE A 342 4.34 -22.68 8.01
C PHE A 342 5.63 -22.13 8.62
N SER A 343 6.11 -20.96 8.18
CA SER A 343 7.32 -20.32 8.73
C SER A 343 7.01 -18.98 9.35
N VAL A 344 7.79 -18.60 10.35
CA VAL A 344 7.79 -17.22 10.86
C VAL A 344 8.64 -16.36 9.94
N ILE A 345 7.99 -15.39 9.27
CA ILE A 345 8.69 -14.42 8.42
C ILE A 345 8.59 -13.05 9.09
N PRO A 346 9.72 -12.45 9.51
CA PRO A 346 9.71 -11.12 10.09
C PRO A 346 9.05 -10.09 9.15
N VAL A 347 8.20 -9.24 9.72
CA VAL A 347 7.65 -8.09 9.00
C VAL A 347 8.76 -7.05 8.89
N ILE A 348 9.45 -7.03 7.75
CA ILE A 348 10.45 -6.02 7.44
C ILE A 348 9.73 -4.87 6.75
N ALA A 349 9.77 -3.68 7.37
CA ALA A 349 9.31 -2.45 6.77
C ALA A 349 10.13 -2.16 5.50
N LYS A 350 9.45 -2.00 4.36
CA LYS A 350 10.10 -1.76 3.07
C LYS A 350 9.67 -0.43 2.47
N PRO A 351 10.60 0.42 2.02
CA PRO A 351 10.24 1.57 1.19
C PRO A 351 9.66 1.11 -0.15
N GLU A 352 8.80 1.93 -0.73
CA GLU A 352 8.30 1.74 -2.09
C GLU A 352 8.36 3.08 -2.82
N ILE A 353 9.28 3.21 -3.78
CA ILE A 353 9.57 4.47 -4.46
C ILE A 353 8.68 4.67 -5.70
N SER A 354 8.22 5.91 -5.91
CA SER A 354 7.66 6.37 -7.18
C SER A 354 8.08 7.81 -7.48
N ALA A 355 7.86 8.29 -8.71
CA ALA A 355 8.15 9.65 -9.09
C ALA A 355 6.99 10.30 -9.87
N SER A 356 6.95 11.63 -9.85
CA SER A 356 6.07 12.41 -10.72
C SER A 356 6.65 13.77 -11.09
N PRO A 357 6.61 14.16 -12.37
CA PRO A 357 6.31 13.31 -13.52
C PRO A 357 7.47 12.34 -13.81
N PHE A 358 7.20 11.31 -14.63
CA PHE A 358 8.28 10.48 -15.20
C PHE A 358 8.91 11.10 -16.45
N ASN A 359 8.27 12.12 -17.02
CA ASN A 359 8.76 12.88 -18.16
C ASN A 359 8.59 14.37 -17.85
N VAL A 360 9.70 15.08 -17.71
CA VAL A 360 9.72 16.54 -17.56
C VAL A 360 10.04 17.16 -18.92
N THR A 361 9.16 18.05 -19.37
CA THR A 361 9.45 18.93 -20.51
C THR A 361 9.58 20.35 -20.00
N PHE A 362 10.74 20.95 -20.19
CA PHE A 362 10.98 22.35 -19.87
C PHE A 362 10.44 23.24 -20.99
N ASP A 363 9.99 24.44 -20.62
CA ASP A 363 9.66 25.48 -21.57
C ASP A 363 10.83 25.79 -22.50
N THR A 364 10.51 26.38 -23.64
CA THR A 364 11.53 26.84 -24.57
C THR A 364 12.29 28.04 -23.97
N LEU A 365 13.62 27.94 -23.90
CA LEU A 365 14.47 28.96 -23.29
C LEU A 365 15.44 29.61 -24.30
N ALA A 366 15.86 30.85 -24.05
CA ALA A 366 17.02 31.39 -24.74
C ALA A 366 18.30 30.68 -24.28
N VAL A 367 19.36 30.78 -25.09
CA VAL A 367 20.67 30.22 -24.71
C VAL A 367 21.16 30.86 -23.41
N ASN A 368 21.59 30.04 -22.45
CA ASN A 368 22.00 30.37 -21.09
C ASN A 368 20.91 30.80 -20.10
N ASP A 369 19.66 30.96 -20.53
CA ASP A 369 18.55 31.11 -19.59
C ASP A 369 18.33 29.82 -18.80
N THR A 370 17.58 29.94 -17.70
CA THR A 370 17.35 28.81 -16.81
C THR A 370 15.90 28.68 -16.39
N ALA A 371 15.40 27.45 -16.38
CA ALA A 371 14.15 27.08 -15.73
C ALA A 371 14.40 25.91 -14.79
N SER A 372 13.66 25.86 -13.68
CA SER A 372 13.71 24.74 -12.74
C SER A 372 12.36 24.03 -12.69
N TYR A 373 12.42 22.71 -12.54
CA TYR A 373 11.28 21.83 -12.32
C TYR A 373 11.48 21.04 -11.03
N TYR A 374 10.40 20.79 -10.29
CA TYR A 374 10.38 20.01 -9.07
C TYR A 374 9.73 18.66 -9.32
N VAL A 375 10.56 17.62 -9.44
CA VAL A 375 10.11 16.23 -9.55
C VAL A 375 9.79 15.73 -8.16
N SER A 376 8.57 15.24 -7.94
CA SER A 376 8.18 14.61 -6.67
C SER A 376 8.69 13.18 -6.61
N LEU A 377 9.35 12.83 -5.50
CA LEU A 377 9.69 11.47 -5.12
C LEU A 377 8.76 11.04 -3.99
N PHE A 378 8.07 9.93 -4.20
CA PHE A 378 7.12 9.36 -3.25
C PHE A 378 7.76 8.15 -2.59
N ASN A 379 7.48 7.98 -1.31
CA ASN A 379 7.63 6.72 -0.61
C ASN A 379 6.25 6.31 -0.11
N TYR A 380 5.59 5.38 -0.81
CA TYR A 380 4.28 4.88 -0.42
C TYR A 380 4.36 3.56 0.37
N GLY A 381 5.58 3.09 0.63
CA GLY A 381 5.87 1.90 1.43
C GLY A 381 5.77 2.14 2.94
N THR A 382 6.20 1.12 3.69
CA THR A 382 6.17 1.09 5.16
C THR A 382 7.52 1.34 5.83
N GLY A 383 8.60 1.30 5.05
CA GLY A 383 9.97 1.62 5.48
C GLY A 383 10.42 3.00 5.02
N ASN A 384 11.51 3.51 5.59
CA ASN A 384 12.11 4.76 5.12
C ASN A 384 12.87 4.56 3.81
N LEU A 385 12.63 5.46 2.85
CA LEU A 385 13.35 5.53 1.60
C LEU A 385 14.56 6.43 1.78
N ASN A 386 15.77 5.90 1.62
CA ASN A 386 17.01 6.65 1.67
C ASN A 386 17.49 6.89 0.23
N ILE A 387 17.83 8.13 -0.08
CA ILE A 387 18.31 8.53 -1.40
C ILE A 387 19.83 8.63 -1.34
N ASN A 388 20.50 7.74 -2.09
CA ASN A 388 21.96 7.67 -2.12
C ASN A 388 22.52 8.76 -3.04
N SER A 389 21.95 8.90 -4.23
CA SER A 389 22.36 9.90 -5.21
C SER A 389 21.26 10.22 -6.20
N VAL A 390 21.31 11.44 -6.75
CA VAL A 390 20.54 11.84 -7.93
C VAL A 390 21.52 12.39 -8.95
N THR A 391 21.59 11.75 -10.12
CA THR A 391 22.58 12.08 -11.15
C THR A 391 21.93 12.34 -12.49
N SER A 392 22.51 13.26 -13.28
CA SER A 392 22.17 13.52 -14.68
C SER A 392 23.43 13.30 -15.52
N SER A 393 23.30 12.67 -16.68
CA SER A 393 24.41 12.48 -17.63
C SER A 393 24.67 13.70 -18.52
N SER A 394 23.79 14.71 -18.48
CA SER A 394 23.89 15.92 -19.29
C SER A 394 24.18 17.15 -18.42
N PRO A 395 25.21 17.95 -18.76
CA PRO A 395 25.55 19.15 -18.01
C PRO A 395 24.52 20.28 -18.12
N GLN A 396 23.60 20.21 -19.10
CA GLN A 396 22.51 21.17 -19.27
C GLN A 396 21.37 20.93 -18.27
N PHE A 397 21.29 19.74 -17.68
CA PHE A 397 20.30 19.39 -16.66
C PHE A 397 21.00 19.20 -15.31
N ILE A 398 20.90 20.22 -14.47
CA ILE A 398 21.64 20.37 -13.22
C ILE A 398 20.73 20.01 -12.04
N ILE A 399 21.17 19.10 -11.18
CA ILE A 399 20.48 18.81 -9.92
C ILE A 399 20.84 19.92 -8.91
N GLU A 400 19.86 20.72 -8.52
CA GLU A 400 20.08 21.82 -7.56
C GLU A 400 19.91 21.37 -6.11
N ASN A 401 18.92 20.51 -5.85
CA ASN A 401 18.61 20.01 -4.53
C ASN A 401 17.88 18.65 -4.64
N PHE A 402 18.12 17.76 -3.70
CA PHE A 402 17.37 16.52 -3.53
C PHE A 402 17.36 16.09 -2.06
N PRO A 403 16.30 15.41 -1.59
CA PRO A 403 16.21 14.92 -0.22
C PRO A 403 17.19 13.77 0.01
N THR A 404 17.78 13.67 1.20
CA THR A 404 18.56 12.48 1.59
C THR A 404 17.68 11.30 1.99
N ALA A 405 16.42 11.55 2.35
CA ALA A 405 15.43 10.53 2.66
C ALA A 405 13.99 11.02 2.43
N VAL A 406 13.11 10.08 2.15
CA VAL A 406 11.66 10.27 2.12
C VAL A 406 11.07 9.30 3.16
N PRO A 407 10.49 9.80 4.27
CA PRO A 407 9.86 8.93 5.28
C PRO A 407 8.75 8.06 4.67
N GLN A 408 8.34 7.01 5.38
CA GLN A 408 7.19 6.20 4.95
C GLN A 408 5.95 7.07 4.72
N ARG A 409 5.19 6.77 3.65
CA ARG A 409 3.93 7.43 3.29
C ARG A 409 4.06 8.94 3.07
N GLU A 410 5.23 9.40 2.62
CA GLU A 410 5.54 10.81 2.38
C GLU A 410 6.08 11.03 0.96
N PHE A 411 6.19 12.30 0.56
CA PHE A 411 6.89 12.69 -0.66
C PHE A 411 7.82 13.88 -0.43
N ARG A 412 8.84 14.04 -1.27
CA ARG A 412 9.79 15.16 -1.28
C ARG A 412 10.14 15.55 -2.71
N TYR A 413 10.80 16.68 -2.93
CA TYR A 413 11.12 17.15 -4.28
C TYR A 413 12.60 17.04 -4.63
N VAL A 414 12.89 16.60 -5.85
CA VAL A 414 14.15 16.82 -6.53
C VAL A 414 14.00 18.06 -7.42
N LYS A 415 14.83 19.06 -7.18
CA LYS A 415 14.86 20.27 -7.99
C LYS A 415 15.89 20.11 -9.12
N VAL A 416 15.42 20.13 -10.36
CA VAL A 416 16.24 20.03 -11.57
C VAL A 416 16.17 21.34 -12.33
N LYS A 417 17.33 21.87 -12.71
CA LYS A 417 17.46 23.08 -13.53
C LYS A 417 17.90 22.72 -14.95
N PHE A 418 17.21 23.26 -15.95
CA PHE A 418 17.64 23.23 -17.34
C PHE A 418 18.34 24.54 -17.70
N ARG A 419 19.49 24.44 -18.38
CA ARG A 419 20.25 25.56 -18.94
C ARG A 419 20.84 25.18 -20.31
N PRO A 420 20.20 25.56 -21.43
CA PRO A 420 20.73 25.27 -22.76
C PRO A 420 21.97 26.10 -23.07
N ASN A 421 22.89 25.54 -23.85
CA ASN A 421 24.15 26.19 -24.26
C ASN A 421 24.32 26.34 -25.77
N GLN A 422 23.36 25.85 -26.57
CA GLN A 422 23.32 26.02 -28.03
C GLN A 422 21.92 26.47 -28.44
N LEU A 423 21.82 27.14 -29.59
CA LEU A 423 20.59 27.72 -30.12
C LEU A 423 19.85 26.71 -31.03
N ASN A 424 18.51 26.74 -31.02
CA ASN A 424 17.65 25.91 -31.88
C ASN A 424 17.94 24.40 -31.73
N GLN A 425 18.17 23.96 -30.50
CA GLN A 425 18.53 22.57 -30.18
C GLN A 425 17.57 21.99 -29.15
N THR A 426 17.18 20.73 -29.38
CA THR A 426 16.53 19.89 -28.37
C THR A 426 17.58 19.17 -27.55
N PHE A 427 17.46 19.28 -26.24
CA PHE A 427 18.28 18.58 -25.26
C PHE A 427 17.44 17.49 -24.61
N THR A 428 17.95 16.27 -24.60
CA THR A 428 17.31 15.13 -23.92
C THR A 428 18.29 14.48 -22.96
N SER A 429 17.82 14.15 -21.77
CA SER A 429 18.60 13.44 -20.75
C SER A 429 17.63 12.67 -19.85
N ALA A 430 18.15 12.05 -18.80
CA ALA A 430 17.35 11.58 -17.69
C ALA A 430 18.09 11.81 -16.37
N ILE A 431 17.34 11.91 -15.28
CA ILE A 431 17.89 11.80 -13.93
C ILE A 431 17.74 10.36 -13.45
N SER A 432 18.80 9.83 -12.83
CA SER A 432 18.79 8.53 -12.17
C SER A 432 18.83 8.74 -10.66
N ILE A 433 17.87 8.15 -9.95
CA ILE A 433 17.68 8.28 -8.51
C ILE A 433 18.02 6.95 -7.84
N ASP A 434 19.24 6.84 -7.32
CA ASP A 434 19.70 5.66 -6.60
C ASP A 434 19.23 5.70 -5.13
N ASN A 435 18.70 4.58 -4.64
CA ASN A 435 18.01 4.48 -3.36
C ASN A 435 17.97 3.02 -2.85
N ASN A 436 17.37 2.81 -1.67
CA ASN A 436 17.29 1.50 -1.01
C ASN A 436 16.04 0.66 -1.35
N ASP A 437 15.28 1.01 -2.39
CA ASP A 437 14.20 0.19 -2.96
C ASP A 437 14.57 -0.26 -4.39
N SER A 438 14.35 0.62 -5.38
CA SER A 438 14.50 0.34 -6.80
C SER A 438 14.97 1.58 -7.55
N LEU A 439 15.92 1.45 -8.48
CA LEU A 439 16.40 2.58 -9.29
C LEU A 439 15.24 3.19 -10.10
N ILE A 440 15.01 4.50 -9.94
CA ILE A 440 14.04 5.26 -10.76
C ILE A 440 14.77 6.20 -11.72
N THR A 441 14.22 6.31 -12.93
CA THR A 441 14.66 7.25 -13.95
C THR A 441 13.52 8.20 -14.31
N VAL A 442 13.83 9.50 -14.44
CA VAL A 442 12.89 10.53 -14.95
C VAL A 442 13.50 11.18 -16.17
N ASN A 443 12.79 11.11 -17.30
CA ASN A 443 13.23 11.67 -18.56
C ASN A 443 13.11 13.18 -18.55
N LEU A 444 14.10 13.86 -19.12
CA LEU A 444 14.15 15.32 -19.21
C LEU A 444 14.27 15.72 -20.68
N THR A 445 13.43 16.66 -21.11
CA THR A 445 13.50 17.28 -22.43
C THR A 445 13.44 18.79 -22.29
N GLY A 446 14.29 19.51 -23.02
CA GLY A 446 14.26 20.96 -23.10
C GLY A 446 14.60 21.42 -24.51
N TYR A 447 14.13 22.59 -24.89
CA TYR A 447 14.40 23.17 -26.21
C TYR A 447 14.91 24.60 -26.05
N SER A 448 15.83 25.01 -26.93
CA SER A 448 16.33 26.38 -27.00
C SER A 448 16.00 27.05 -28.31
N ASN A 449 15.73 28.36 -28.31
CA ASN A 449 15.50 29.14 -29.53
C ASN A 449 15.95 30.61 -29.37
N ASN A 450 15.67 31.43 -30.39
CA ASN A 450 16.05 32.84 -30.47
C ASN A 450 15.06 33.81 -29.78
N THR A 451 14.08 33.34 -29.01
CA THR A 451 13.14 34.28 -28.38
C THR A 451 13.85 35.10 -27.30
N ILE A 452 13.82 36.43 -27.45
CA ILE A 452 14.03 37.38 -26.35
C ILE A 452 12.78 37.27 -25.46
N GLY A 453 12.79 36.31 -24.55
CA GLY A 453 11.75 36.20 -23.53
C GLY A 453 11.90 37.36 -22.56
N VAL A 454 10.89 38.21 -22.44
CA VAL A 454 10.75 39.02 -21.23
C VAL A 454 10.52 38.03 -20.11
N SER A 455 11.55 37.78 -19.28
CA SER A 455 11.39 37.12 -18.01
C SER A 455 10.44 37.98 -17.17
N THR A 456 9.14 37.68 -17.20
CA THR A 456 8.27 38.11 -16.11
C THR A 456 8.84 37.44 -14.88
N ILE A 457 9.53 38.24 -14.04
CA ILE A 457 9.93 37.83 -12.70
C ILE A 457 8.62 37.69 -11.93
N THR A 458 7.89 36.60 -12.13
CA THR A 458 6.88 36.17 -11.18
C THR A 458 7.63 35.88 -9.90
N GLN A 459 7.35 36.66 -8.86
CA GLN A 459 7.94 36.49 -7.54
C GLN A 459 7.57 35.09 -7.04
N GLN A 460 8.45 34.12 -7.29
CA GLN A 460 8.21 32.71 -7.02
C GLN A 460 8.12 32.54 -5.50
N LEU A 461 6.93 32.16 -5.01
CA LEU A 461 6.78 31.79 -3.60
C LEU A 461 7.69 30.59 -3.29
N PRO A 462 8.29 30.55 -2.10
CA PRO A 462 9.10 29.43 -1.70
C PRO A 462 8.25 28.16 -1.57
N PHE A 463 8.75 27.01 -2.06
CA PHE A 463 8.03 25.73 -2.03
C PHE A 463 8.31 24.92 -0.77
N GLU A 464 9.29 25.32 0.03
CA GLU A 464 9.65 24.71 1.30
C GLU A 464 9.73 25.79 2.38
N TYR A 465 9.60 25.35 3.63
CA TYR A 465 9.99 26.19 4.75
C TYR A 465 11.52 26.14 4.90
N SER A 466 12.15 27.28 5.19
CA SER A 466 13.58 27.30 5.50
C SER A 466 13.91 28.38 6.52
N LEU A 467 14.89 28.11 7.40
CA LEU A 467 15.52 29.10 8.27
C LEU A 467 16.98 29.29 7.87
N SER A 468 17.32 30.47 7.35
CA SER A 468 18.70 30.80 6.98
C SER A 468 19.56 31.10 8.19
N GLN A 469 20.86 30.88 8.03
CA GLN A 469 21.86 31.40 8.98
C GLN A 469 21.76 32.93 9.04
N ASN A 470 21.75 33.51 10.25
CA ASN A 470 21.75 34.94 10.46
C ASN A 470 22.99 35.59 9.83
N TYR A 471 22.86 36.80 9.28
CA TYR A 471 23.97 37.54 8.69
C TYR A 471 23.95 39.02 9.12
N PRO A 472 25.09 39.57 9.60
CA PRO A 472 26.37 38.88 9.82
C PRO A 472 26.29 37.84 10.95
N ASN A 473 27.21 36.86 10.98
CA ASN A 473 27.46 35.94 12.09
C ASN A 473 28.96 35.57 12.12
N PRO A 474 29.75 35.96 13.15
CA PRO A 474 29.32 36.70 14.34
C PRO A 474 28.78 38.11 14.04
N PHE A 475 27.99 38.68 14.94
CA PHE A 475 27.34 39.98 14.77
C PHE A 475 27.59 40.95 15.93
N ASN A 476 27.46 42.26 15.67
CA ASN A 476 27.59 43.33 16.68
C ASN A 476 26.75 44.57 16.30
N PRO A 477 25.84 45.05 17.16
CA PRO A 477 24.96 44.26 18.02
C PRO A 477 23.77 43.71 17.23
N ALA A 478 23.67 43.98 15.92
CA ALA A 478 22.52 43.64 15.09
C ALA A 478 22.83 42.60 14.00
N THR A 479 21.86 41.74 13.72
CA THR A 479 21.90 40.74 12.64
C THR A 479 20.54 40.60 11.98
N LYS A 480 20.52 40.07 10.76
CA LYS A 480 19.29 39.76 10.04
C LYS A 480 19.12 38.24 9.92
N ILE A 481 17.94 37.74 10.26
CA ILE A 481 17.54 36.35 10.09
C ILE A 481 16.54 36.29 8.92
N ASN A 482 16.89 35.56 7.88
CA ASN A 482 16.01 35.33 6.73
C ASN A 482 15.34 33.96 6.88
N TYR A 483 14.07 33.88 6.50
CA TYR A 483 13.32 32.63 6.50
C TYR A 483 12.28 32.64 5.39
N GLU A 484 11.90 31.44 4.96
CA GLU A 484 10.94 31.24 3.88
C GLU A 484 9.73 30.47 4.39
N LEU A 485 8.54 30.92 4.01
CA LEU A 485 7.27 30.30 4.37
C LEU A 485 6.61 29.77 3.11
N ARG A 486 6.43 28.45 3.02
CA ARG A 486 5.71 27.83 1.91
C ARG A 486 4.25 28.28 1.82
N VAL A 487 3.60 28.44 2.97
CA VAL A 487 2.18 28.78 3.08
C VAL A 487 1.96 29.86 4.14
N THR A 488 0.85 30.59 4.03
CA THR A 488 0.46 31.61 5.02
C THR A 488 0.13 30.93 6.34
N ASN A 489 0.91 31.17 7.39
CA ASN A 489 0.74 30.50 8.68
C ASN A 489 1.14 31.42 9.85
N TYR A 490 0.81 31.02 11.08
CA TYR A 490 1.36 31.68 12.27
C TYR A 490 2.84 31.33 12.39
N VAL A 491 3.68 32.34 12.58
CA VAL A 491 5.13 32.20 12.70
C VAL A 491 5.55 32.71 14.07
N SER A 492 6.38 31.92 14.74
CA SER A 492 7.11 32.36 15.93
C SER A 492 8.61 32.20 15.71
N ILE A 493 9.38 33.28 15.91
CA ILE A 493 10.84 33.22 15.96
C ILE A 493 11.27 33.67 17.35
N ILE A 494 11.88 32.74 18.08
CA ILE A 494 12.26 32.91 19.49
C ILE A 494 13.77 32.74 19.62
N VAL A 495 14.41 33.64 20.36
CA VAL A 495 15.83 33.58 20.72
C VAL A 495 15.97 32.99 22.13
N TYR A 496 16.95 32.10 22.28
CA TYR A 496 17.32 31.43 23.53
C TYR A 496 18.80 31.65 23.86
N ASP A 497 19.11 31.71 25.15
CA ASP A 497 20.50 31.63 25.64
C ASP A 497 21.03 30.19 25.61
N ILE A 498 22.29 30.00 26.03
CA ILE A 498 22.95 28.68 26.06
C ILE A 498 22.33 27.70 27.07
N LEU A 499 21.60 28.20 28.07
CA LEU A 499 20.90 27.40 29.07
C LEU A 499 19.49 27.01 28.62
N GLY A 500 19.06 27.50 27.45
CA GLY A 500 17.72 27.25 26.91
C GLY A 500 16.65 28.20 27.44
N ASN A 501 17.03 29.26 28.17
CA ASN A 501 16.07 30.29 28.57
C ASN A 501 15.71 31.13 27.36
N LYS A 502 14.41 31.37 27.18
CA LYS A 502 13.90 32.31 26.18
C LYS A 502 14.29 33.73 26.57
N ILE A 503 14.95 34.46 25.67
CA ILE A 503 15.41 35.84 25.92
C ILE A 503 14.72 36.88 25.03
N SER A 504 14.14 36.49 23.89
CA SER A 504 13.42 37.42 23.01
C SER A 504 12.46 36.70 22.06
N ASP A 505 11.28 37.27 21.82
CA ASP A 505 10.40 36.90 20.70
C ASP A 505 10.59 37.92 19.58
N LEU A 506 11.24 37.52 18.48
CA LEU A 506 11.46 38.42 17.35
C LEU A 506 10.19 38.58 16.51
N ILE A 507 9.43 37.49 16.38
CA ILE A 507 8.16 37.44 15.67
C ILE A 507 7.20 36.51 16.42
N SER A 508 5.93 36.91 16.51
CA SER A 508 4.81 36.07 16.91
C SER A 508 3.55 36.60 16.25
N LYS A 509 3.36 36.25 14.97
CA LYS A 509 2.18 36.68 14.20
C LYS A 509 1.94 35.80 12.98
N LYS A 510 0.74 35.90 12.40
CA LYS A 510 0.43 35.34 11.09
C LYS A 510 1.18 36.09 9.99
N GLN A 511 1.85 35.36 9.09
CA GLN A 511 2.54 35.91 7.93
C GLN A 511 2.15 35.17 6.66
N ASN A 512 2.14 35.89 5.54
CA ASN A 512 1.84 35.34 4.23
C ASN A 512 2.93 34.38 3.76
N ALA A 513 2.61 33.44 2.88
CA ALA A 513 3.62 32.68 2.15
C ALA A 513 4.61 33.63 1.47
N GLY A 514 5.90 33.30 1.44
CA GLY A 514 6.93 34.16 0.88
C GLY A 514 8.26 34.13 1.63
N ARG A 515 9.19 34.94 1.15
CA ARG A 515 10.47 35.19 1.81
C ARG A 515 10.31 36.33 2.80
N HIS A 516 10.80 36.13 4.01
CA HIS A 516 10.70 37.12 5.08
C HIS A 516 12.07 37.32 5.72
N SER A 517 12.19 38.45 6.43
CA SER A 517 13.35 38.72 7.26
C SER A 517 12.94 39.37 8.56
N VAL A 518 13.70 39.11 9.61
CA VAL A 518 13.58 39.77 10.91
C VAL A 518 14.94 40.25 11.36
N ASN A 519 15.00 41.46 11.91
CA ASN A 519 16.20 41.99 12.51
C ASN A 519 16.21 41.62 13.99
N PHE A 520 17.36 41.17 14.48
CA PHE A 520 17.62 41.01 15.90
C PHE A 520 18.66 42.04 16.34
N ASN A 521 18.30 42.88 17.31
CA ASN A 521 19.22 43.80 17.97
C ASN A 521 19.50 43.29 19.38
N ALA A 522 20.75 42.97 19.67
CA ALA A 522 21.19 42.35 20.90
C ALA A 522 22.01 43.27 21.80
N SER A 523 21.84 44.60 21.67
CA SER A 523 22.58 45.58 22.50
C SER A 523 22.47 45.34 24.00
N ASP A 524 21.34 44.79 24.46
CA ASP A 524 21.07 44.54 25.88
C ASP A 524 21.55 43.17 26.38
N PHE A 525 22.13 42.34 25.50
CA PHE A 525 22.59 40.99 25.84
C PHE A 525 24.14 40.90 25.88
N PRO A 526 24.74 40.04 26.73
CA PRO A 526 26.19 39.87 26.79
C PRO A 526 26.76 39.16 25.54
N SER A 527 28.05 39.35 25.23
CA SER A 527 28.72 38.55 24.18
C SER A 527 28.60 37.06 24.48
N GLY A 528 28.32 36.25 23.45
CA GLY A 528 28.10 34.82 23.66
C GLY A 528 27.40 34.11 22.51
N VAL A 529 27.11 32.84 22.76
CA VAL A 529 26.37 31.98 21.83
C VAL A 529 24.89 32.01 22.18
N TYR A 530 24.07 32.20 21.15
CA TYR A 530 22.62 32.18 21.23
C TYR A 530 22.04 31.21 20.20
N TYR A 531 20.82 30.78 20.44
CA TYR A 531 20.06 29.97 19.48
C TYR A 531 18.79 30.71 19.09
N TYR A 532 18.37 30.59 17.84
CA TYR A 532 17.07 31.06 17.40
C TYR A 532 16.32 29.92 16.74
N LYS A 533 15.03 29.82 17.06
CA LYS A 533 14.14 28.77 16.62
C LYS A 533 12.96 29.39 15.89
N ILE A 534 12.63 28.86 14.71
CA ILE A 534 11.38 29.15 14.03
C ILE A 534 10.38 28.03 14.30
N ILE A 535 9.11 28.40 14.49
CA ILE A 535 7.97 27.49 14.56
C ILE A 535 6.88 28.03 13.63
N SER A 536 6.42 27.22 12.69
CA SER A 536 5.28 27.55 11.82
C SER A 536 4.55 26.30 11.35
N GLY A 537 3.35 26.06 11.89
CA GLY A 537 2.65 24.77 11.74
C GLY A 537 3.51 23.63 12.28
N ASP A 538 3.75 22.62 11.46
CA ASP A 538 4.61 21.46 11.81
C ASP A 538 6.11 21.73 11.55
N PHE A 539 6.46 22.86 10.93
CA PHE A 539 7.86 23.20 10.68
C PHE A 539 8.51 23.78 11.93
N THR A 540 9.63 23.17 12.33
CA THR A 540 10.49 23.66 13.41
C THR A 540 11.95 23.52 13.01
N GLU A 541 12.70 24.62 13.04
CA GLU A 541 14.14 24.61 12.78
C GLU A 541 14.86 25.53 13.78
N THR A 542 16.04 25.12 14.23
CA THR A 542 16.88 25.87 15.17
C THR A 542 18.26 26.10 14.57
N LYS A 543 18.79 27.32 14.71
CA LYS A 543 20.15 27.69 14.29
C LYS A 543 20.89 28.40 15.44
N LYS A 544 22.21 28.37 15.36
CA LYS A 544 23.12 29.00 16.34
C LYS A 544 23.62 30.34 15.79
N MET A 545 23.76 31.36 16.64
CA MET A 545 24.39 32.65 16.33
C MET A 545 25.37 33.07 17.42
N MET A 546 26.33 33.94 17.07
CA MET A 546 27.38 34.42 17.97
C MET A 546 27.37 35.96 18.01
N LEU A 547 27.14 36.52 19.20
CA LEU A 547 27.23 37.96 19.46
C LEU A 547 28.65 38.28 19.95
N LEU A 548 29.31 39.23 19.28
CA LEU A 548 30.58 39.81 19.69
C LEU A 548 30.35 41.29 19.98
N LYS A 549 30.60 41.73 21.21
CA LYS A 549 30.66 43.17 21.55
C LYS A 549 32.07 43.71 21.41
#